data_AF-A0A3B3DAQ6-F1
#
_entry.id   AF-A0A3B3DAQ6-F1
#
_cell.length_a   1.000
_cell.length_b   1.000
_cell.length_c   1.000
_cell.angle_alpha   90.00
_cell.angle_beta   90.00
_cell.angle_gamma   90.00
#
_symmetry.space_group_name_H-M   'P 1'
#
loop_
_entity.id
_entity.type
_entity.pdbx_description
1 polymer ?
#
loop_
_entity_poly.entity_id
_entity_poly.type
_entity_poly.pdbx_seq_one_letter_code
_entity_poly.pdbx_strand_id
1 'polypeptide(L)'
;MVIKVFLASSSGSTAIKKKQQDVVSFLDALKVDYTELDIACNEQNRMWMRQNVPEEKKPSNGIPLPPQIFNEESYCGVLHLT
;
A
#
# COMPACT_ATOMS: atom_id res chain seq x y z
N MET A 1 2.47 -16.62 -5.68
CA MET A 1 2.46 -15.74 -4.49
C MET A 1 3.33 -14.54 -4.80
N VAL A 2 2.72 -13.37 -4.99
CA VAL A 2 3.43 -12.11 -5.25
C VAL A 2 2.86 -11.06 -4.31
N ILE A 3 3.66 -10.61 -3.34
CA ILE A 3 3.26 -9.51 -2.47
C ILE A 3 3.41 -8.21 -3.26
N LYS A 4 2.31 -7.48 -3.42
CA LYS A 4 2.26 -6.16 -4.04
C LYS A 4 2.10 -5.13 -2.95
N VAL A 5 3.00 -4.16 -2.91
CA VAL A 5 2.95 -3.05 -1.96
C VAL A 5 2.72 -1.76 -2.74
N PHE A 6 1.53 -1.20 -2.62
CA PHE A 6 1.20 0.09 -3.22
C PHE A 6 1.71 1.22 -2.33
N LEU A 7 2.56 2.08 -2.88
CA LEU A 7 3.24 3.16 -2.18
C LEU A 7 3.00 4.48 -2.92
N ALA A 8 3.18 5.62 -2.26
CA ALA A 8 3.31 6.91 -2.92
C ALA A 8 4.72 7.48 -2.65
N SER A 9 5.60 7.44 -3.66
CA SER A 9 6.98 7.93 -3.54
C SER A 9 7.03 9.43 -3.20
N SER A 10 6.14 10.22 -3.80
CA SER A 10 6.07 11.67 -3.60
C SER A 10 4.97 12.12 -2.64
N SER A 11 4.64 11.30 -1.63
CA SER A 11 3.64 11.68 -0.63
C SER A 11 4.02 12.99 0.09
N GLY A 12 3.05 13.88 0.34
CA GLY A 12 3.26 15.08 1.15
C GLY A 12 3.19 14.83 2.66
N SER A 13 2.70 13.66 3.08
CA SER A 13 2.49 13.35 4.50
C SER A 13 3.66 12.53 5.06
N THR A 14 4.34 13.09 6.07
CA THR A 14 5.41 12.38 6.80
C THR A 14 4.90 11.10 7.46
N ALA A 15 3.67 11.10 7.97
CA ALA A 15 3.07 9.92 8.58
C ALA A 15 2.88 8.78 7.57
N ILE A 16 2.46 9.11 6.35
CA ILE A 16 2.33 8.13 5.25
C ILE A 16 3.70 7.61 4.86
N LYS A 17 4.70 8.49 4.67
CA LYS A 17 6.07 8.07 4.33
C LYS A 17 6.63 7.10 5.37
N LYS A 18 6.44 7.37 6.66
CA LYS A 18 6.90 6.51 7.75
C LYS A 18 6.22 5.14 7.69
N LYS A 19 4.88 5.08 7.57
CA LYS A 19 4.15 3.81 7.45
C LYS A 19 4.59 2.98 6.24
N GLN A 20 4.82 3.64 5.09
CA GLN A 20 5.36 2.99 3.89
C GLN A 20 6.74 2.38 4.15
N GLN A 21 7.65 3.16 4.75
CA GLN A 21 8.99 2.68 5.10
C GLN A 21 8.93 1.53 6.09
N ASP A 22 8.05 1.58 7.09
CA ASP A 22 7.92 0.54 8.10
C ASP A 22 7.45 -0.80 7.45
N VAL A 23 6.53 -0.74 6.48
CA VAL A 23 6.11 -1.93 5.70
C VAL A 23 7.27 -2.53 4.91
N VAL A 24 7.95 -1.71 4.11
CA VAL A 24 9.06 -2.13 3.25
C VAL A 24 10.19 -2.71 4.10
N SER A 25 10.60 -1.99 5.15
CA SER A 25 11.64 -2.44 6.09
C SER A 25 11.30 -3.76 6.78
N PHE A 26 10.02 -3.96 7.11
CA PHE A 26 9.57 -5.20 7.74
C PHE A 26 9.61 -6.39 6.76
N LEU A 27 9.16 -6.19 5.53
CA LEU A 27 9.22 -7.23 4.49
C LEU A 27 10.68 -7.59 4.15
N ASP A 28 11.56 -6.59 4.04
CA ASP A 28 12.99 -6.78 3.82
C ASP A 28 13.64 -7.58 4.97
N ALA A 29 13.33 -7.22 6.23
CA ALA A 29 13.86 -7.90 7.40
C ALA A 29 13.43 -9.38 7.45
N LEU A 30 12.23 -9.69 6.96
CA LEU A 30 11.72 -11.06 6.84
C LEU A 30 12.16 -11.77 5.56
N LYS A 31 12.87 -11.10 4.64
CA LYS A 31 13.27 -11.63 3.32
C LYS A 31 12.07 -12.10 2.51
N VAL A 32 10.96 -11.37 2.58
CA VAL A 32 9.78 -11.61 1.75
C VAL A 32 9.98 -10.89 0.42
N ASP A 33 9.85 -11.59 -0.70
CA ASP A 33 9.87 -10.95 -2.01
C ASP A 33 8.55 -10.19 -2.25
N TYR A 34 8.67 -8.92 -2.67
CA TYR A 34 7.53 -8.08 -3.02
C TYR A 34 7.82 -7.19 -4.22
N THR A 35 6.76 -6.63 -4.81
CA THR A 35 6.82 -5.62 -5.86
C THR A 35 6.25 -4.32 -5.33
N GLU A 36 7.05 -3.26 -5.41
CA GLU A 36 6.57 -1.90 -5.14
C GLU A 36 5.80 -1.35 -6.34
N LEU A 37 4.60 -0.85 -6.08
CA LEU A 37 3.73 -0.25 -7.09
C LEU A 37 3.45 1.20 -6.69
N ASP A 38 4.25 2.11 -7.23
CA ASP A 38 4.10 3.54 -6.93
C ASP A 38 2.81 4.09 -7.56
N ILE A 39 1.96 4.72 -6.77
CA ILE A 39 0.69 5.35 -7.19
C ILE A 39 0.86 6.85 -7.46
N ALA A 40 1.99 7.44 -7.06
CA ALA A 40 2.23 8.87 -7.21
C ALA A 40 2.54 9.24 -8.67
N CYS A 41 3.36 8.43 -9.34
CA CYS A 41 3.77 8.63 -10.73
C CYS A 41 3.11 7.68 -11.73
N ASN A 42 2.38 6.64 -11.28
CA ASN A 42 1.70 5.69 -12.15
C ASN A 42 0.18 5.66 -11.87
N GLU A 43 -0.59 6.16 -12.84
CA GLU A 43 -2.04 6.23 -12.74
C GLU A 43 -2.71 4.84 -12.72
N GLN A 44 -2.19 3.87 -13.47
CA GLN A 44 -2.74 2.53 -13.51
C GLN A 44 -2.68 1.87 -12.12
N ASN A 45 -1.53 2.00 -11.44
CA ASN A 45 -1.37 1.52 -10.06
C ASN A 45 -2.34 2.21 -9.11
N ARG A 46 -2.49 3.54 -9.23
CA ARG A 46 -3.40 4.35 -8.41
C ARG A 46 -4.86 3.91 -8.56
N MET A 47 -5.30 3.72 -9.81
CA MET A 47 -6.66 3.30 -10.11
C MET A 47 -6.92 1.87 -9.63
N TRP A 48 -6.00 0.95 -9.93
CA TRP A 48 -6.11 -0.43 -9.49
C TRP A 48 -6.20 -0.55 -7.97
N MET A 49 -5.32 0.14 -7.23
CA MET A 49 -5.34 0.14 -5.77
C MET A 49 -6.71 0.60 -5.23
N ARG A 50 -7.23 1.72 -5.71
CA ARG A 50 -8.50 2.29 -5.23
C ARG A 50 -9.71 1.40 -5.54
N GLN A 51 -9.69 0.70 -6.66
CA GLN A 51 -10.78 -0.19 -7.08
C GLN A 51 -10.77 -1.52 -6.32
N ASN A 52 -9.59 -2.03 -5.98
CA ASN A 52 -9.44 -3.37 -5.39
C ASN A 52 -9.35 -3.38 -3.86
N VAL A 53 -9.25 -2.22 -3.19
CA VAL A 53 -9.48 -2.15 -1.75
C VAL A 53 -10.95 -2.49 -1.46
N PRO A 54 -11.25 -3.48 -0.60
CA PRO A 54 -12.62 -3.86 -0.25
C PRO A 54 -13.40 -2.70 0.38
N GLU A 55 -14.69 -2.61 0.09
CA GLU A 55 -15.53 -1.48 0.51
C GLU A 55 -15.54 -1.29 2.03
N GLU A 56 -15.60 -2.37 2.79
CA GLU A 56 -15.56 -2.38 4.25
C GLU A 56 -14.21 -1.96 4.85
N LYS A 57 -13.17 -1.85 4.00
CA LYS A 57 -11.83 -1.40 4.36
C LYS A 57 -11.54 0.01 3.84
N LYS A 58 -12.42 0.59 3.01
CA LYS A 58 -12.31 1.98 2.58
C LYS A 58 -12.62 2.93 3.74
N PRO A 59 -11.96 4.10 3.79
CA PRO A 59 -12.29 5.10 4.80
C PRO A 59 -13.71 5.64 4.58
N SER A 60 -14.43 5.93 5.67
CA SER A 60 -15.81 6.44 5.62
C SER A 60 -15.91 7.77 4.86
N ASN A 61 -14.84 8.57 4.88
CA ASN A 61 -14.69 9.78 4.08
C ASN A 61 -13.34 9.72 3.36
N GLY A 62 -13.35 9.94 2.04
CA GLY A 62 -12.14 10.05 1.22
C GLY A 62 -11.79 8.78 0.44
N ILE A 63 -10.50 8.61 0.15
CA ILE A 63 -9.97 7.51 -0.67
C ILE A 63 -8.98 6.68 0.13
N PRO A 64 -8.79 5.39 -0.20
CA PRO A 64 -7.70 4.60 0.35
C PRO A 64 -6.35 5.28 0.10
N LEU A 65 -5.54 5.39 1.15
CA LEU A 65 -4.21 5.97 1.12
C LEU A 65 -3.14 4.87 1.27
N PRO A 66 -1.95 5.03 0.67
CA PRO A 66 -0.86 4.08 0.84
C PRO A 66 -0.26 4.11 2.27
N PRO A 67 0.43 3.04 2.71
CA PRO A 67 0.66 1.79 1.97
C PRO A 67 -0.60 0.90 1.90
N GLN A 68 -0.76 0.15 0.80
CA GLN A 68 -1.80 -0.90 0.66
C GLN A 68 -1.16 -2.20 0.21
N ILE A 69 -1.42 -3.31 0.90
CA ILE A 69 -0.75 -4.59 0.67
C ILE A 69 -1.74 -5.58 0.06
N PHE A 70 -1.32 -6.23 -1.01
CA PHE A 70 -2.06 -7.32 -1.66
C PHE A 70 -1.16 -8.54 -1.83
N ASN A 71 -1.73 -9.73 -1.71
CA ASN A 71 -1.12 -10.95 -2.21
C ASN A 71 -1.84 -11.32 -3.50
N GLU A 72 -1.18 -11.09 -4.64
CA GLU A 72 -1.76 -11.16 -5.98
C GLU A 72 -2.95 -10.19 -6.14
N GLU A 73 -4.18 -10.66 -6.03
CA GLU A 73 -5.41 -9.85 -6.06
C GLU A 73 -6.12 -9.81 -4.69
N SER A 74 -5.67 -10.63 -3.74
CA SER A 74 -6.26 -10.72 -2.40
C SER A 74 -5.76 -9.57 -1.54
N TYR A 75 -6.68 -8.78 -0.98
CA TYR A 75 -6.36 -7.67 -0.11
C TYR A 75 -5.88 -8.14 1.26
N CYS A 76 -4.66 -7.79 1.64
CA CYS A 76 -4.06 -8.15 2.93
C CYS A 76 -4.24 -7.06 3.99
N GLY A 77 -4.46 -5.81 3.59
CA GLY A 77 -4.69 -4.70 4.51
C GLY A 77 -3.67 -3.57 4.40
N VAL A 78 -3.77 -2.69 5.41
CA VAL A 78 -2.80 -1.64 5.72
C VAL A 78 -2.05 -2.00 7.00
N LEU A 79 -0.80 -1.58 7.13
CA LEU A 79 -0.10 -1.68 8.40
C LEU A 79 -0.65 -0.65 9.38
N HIS A 80 -1.31 -1.15 10.44
CA HIS A 80 -1.74 -0.34 11.58
C HIS A 80 -0.69 -0.51 12.69
N LEU A 81 0.34 0.33 12.68
CA LEU A 81 1.22 0.46 13.85
C LEU A 81 0.43 1.24 14.91
N THR A 82 0.01 0.54 15.96
CA THR A 82 -0.58 1.10 17.19
C THR A 82 0.44 1.92 17.96
#